data_AF-A0A2Z6QXK6-F1
#
_entry.id   AF-A0A2Z6QXK6-F1
#
_cell.length_a   1.000
_cell.length_b   1.000
_cell.length_c   1.000
_cell.angle_alpha   90.00
_cell.angle_beta   90.00
_cell.angle_gamma   90.00
#
_symmetry.space_group_name_H-M   'P 1'
#
loop_
_entity.id
_entity.type
_entity.pdbx_description
1 polymer ?
#
loop_
_entity_poly.entity_id
_entity_poly.type
_entity_poly.pdbx_seq_one_letter_code
_entity_poly.pdbx_strand_id
1 'polypeptide(L)'
;MSSQLPSIEEIKKLDVESLILRLNDANLGLSKDTLKFIKQQQIPGDIFLNLTLSCLKTYELKLGPAMRILQIIDTLKKDDFKNKIGLHVDYNGDNISAQTPSSEEIKILDADSLVLSLGDVNLRLNMDILYFLKDQEISGAGFLELTHEDLFIHGLKLGPIKTILRAIQKINNEDGQKNLQV
;
A
#
# COMPACT_ATOMS: atom_id res chain seq x y z
N MET A 1 2.66 28.64 -5.93
CA MET A 1 3.66 27.56 -5.95
C MET A 1 2.90 26.25 -5.95
N SER A 2 3.26 25.33 -6.85
CA SER A 2 2.58 24.04 -6.97
C SER A 2 2.82 23.20 -5.72
N SER A 3 1.74 22.87 -5.00
CA SER A 3 1.74 22.00 -3.83
C SER A 3 2.00 20.56 -4.27
N GLN A 4 3.27 20.23 -4.51
CA GLN A 4 3.66 18.86 -4.82
C GLN A 4 3.79 18.07 -3.52
N LEU A 5 3.10 16.93 -3.47
CA LEU A 5 3.26 15.95 -2.40
C LEU A 5 4.75 15.54 -2.32
N PRO A 6 5.39 15.59 -1.14
CA PRO A 6 6.78 15.14 -1.02
C PRO A 6 6.91 13.65 -1.28
N SER A 7 8.05 13.19 -1.76
CA SER A 7 8.30 11.75 -1.90
C SER A 7 8.76 11.15 -0.57
N ILE A 8 8.62 9.82 -0.41
CA ILE A 8 9.15 9.09 0.75
C ILE A 8 10.67 9.31 0.89
N GLU A 9 11.41 9.24 -0.22
CA GLU A 9 12.87 9.44 -0.23
C GLU A 9 13.31 10.86 0.09
N GLU A 10 12.47 11.86 -0.24
CA GLU A 10 12.66 13.24 0.20
C GLU A 10 12.46 13.33 1.72
N ILE A 11 11.28 12.95 2.22
CA ILE A 11 10.91 13.06 3.64
C ILE A 11 11.94 12.37 4.52
N LYS A 12 12.35 11.15 4.18
CA LYS A 12 13.27 10.33 4.98
C LYS A 12 14.59 11.02 5.33
N LYS A 13 15.03 12.00 4.53
CA LYS A 13 16.31 12.71 4.70
C LYS A 13 16.17 14.03 5.47
N LEU A 14 14.95 14.45 5.79
CA LEU A 14 14.70 15.75 6.42
C LEU A 14 14.92 15.70 7.93
N ASP A 15 15.64 16.69 8.44
CA ASP A 15 15.64 16.99 9.86
C ASP A 15 14.28 17.58 10.31
N VAL A 16 14.14 17.82 11.61
CA VAL A 16 12.87 18.28 12.21
C VAL A 16 12.37 19.58 11.57
N GLU A 17 13.24 20.58 11.41
CA GLU A 17 12.84 21.91 10.91
C GLU A 17 12.50 21.85 9.42
N SER A 18 13.31 21.15 8.63
CA SER A 18 13.09 20.98 7.20
C SER A 18 11.83 20.15 6.93
N LEU A 19 11.54 19.14 7.76
CA LEU A 19 10.29 18.38 7.70
C LEU A 19 9.08 19.28 7.92
N ILE A 20 9.09 20.11 8.97
CA ILE A 20 7.97 21.00 9.29
C ILE A 20 7.71 21.97 8.14
N LEU A 21 8.76 22.62 7.63
CA LEU A 21 8.66 23.52 6.49
C LEU A 21 8.07 22.79 5.28
N ARG A 22 8.60 21.61 4.97
CA ARG A 22 8.16 20.85 3.80
C ARG A 22 6.70 20.39 3.89
N LEU A 23 6.27 19.92 5.07
CA LEU A 23 4.89 19.51 5.32
C LEU A 23 3.91 20.69 5.26
N ASN A 24 4.35 21.86 5.74
CA ASN A 24 3.57 23.09 5.68
C ASN A 24 3.44 23.61 4.23
N ASP A 25 4.54 23.64 3.47
CA ASP A 25 4.57 24.08 2.08
C ASP A 25 3.77 23.15 1.15
N ALA A 26 3.75 21.86 1.48
CA ALA A 26 2.91 20.86 0.80
C ALA A 26 1.40 21.07 1.03
N ASN A 27 1.01 21.93 1.99
CA ASN A 27 -0.37 22.21 2.36
C ASN A 27 -1.22 20.94 2.61
N LEU A 28 -0.68 20.00 3.41
CA LEU A 28 -1.32 18.71 3.66
C LEU A 28 -2.47 18.76 4.67
N GLY A 29 -2.99 19.95 4.98
CA GLY A 29 -4.09 20.12 5.95
C GLY A 29 -3.69 19.78 7.39
N LEU A 30 -2.41 19.89 7.73
CA LEU A 30 -1.94 19.84 9.11
C LEU A 30 -2.18 21.20 9.78
N SER A 31 -2.73 21.21 10.99
CA SER A 31 -2.88 22.45 11.74
C SER A 31 -1.51 22.92 12.28
N LYS A 32 -1.43 24.21 12.64
CA LYS A 32 -0.24 24.77 13.31
C LYS A 32 0.11 24.01 14.59
N ASP A 33 -0.90 23.57 15.34
CA ASP A 33 -0.70 22.78 16.57
C ASP A 33 -0.12 21.41 16.26
N THR A 34 -0.54 20.76 15.17
CA THR A 34 0.04 19.48 14.73
C THR A 34 1.49 19.63 14.31
N LEU A 35 1.83 20.70 13.57
CA LEU A 35 3.22 20.99 13.19
C LEU A 35 4.08 21.31 14.42
N LYS A 36 3.52 22.06 15.39
CA LYS A 36 4.17 22.33 16.67
C LYS A 36 4.41 21.06 17.47
N PHE A 37 3.47 20.12 17.48
CA PHE A 37 3.64 18.81 18.10
C PHE A 37 4.84 18.06 17.50
N ILE A 38 4.91 17.97 16.15
CA ILE A 38 6.05 17.32 15.45
C ILE A 38 7.38 17.97 15.88
N LYS A 39 7.41 19.31 15.96
CA LYS A 39 8.57 20.06 16.44
C LYS A 39 8.96 19.74 17.88
N GLN A 40 7.99 19.78 18.79
CA GLN A 40 8.20 19.58 20.22
C GLN A 40 8.66 18.16 20.54
N GLN A 41 8.14 17.18 19.82
CA GLN A 41 8.55 15.78 19.94
C GLN A 41 9.85 15.47 19.19
N GLN A 42 10.46 16.47 18.53
CA GLN A 42 11.70 16.33 17.76
C GLN A 42 11.64 15.17 16.76
N ILE A 43 10.56 15.09 15.98
CA ILE A 43 10.34 13.98 15.04
C ILE A 43 11.01 14.32 13.70
N PRO A 44 12.14 13.70 13.33
CA PRO A 44 12.71 13.80 12.00
C PRO A 44 11.90 13.00 10.98
N GLY A 45 12.20 13.20 9.69
CA GLY A 45 11.39 12.66 8.61
C GLY A 45 11.35 11.12 8.52
N ASP A 46 12.44 10.43 8.81
CA ASP A 46 12.48 8.96 8.87
C ASP A 46 11.58 8.41 9.99
N ILE A 47 11.56 9.05 11.17
CA ILE A 47 10.66 8.69 12.27
C ILE A 47 9.22 9.05 11.95
N PHE A 48 8.98 10.20 11.30
CA PHE A 48 7.64 10.62 10.88
C PHE A 48 6.94 9.56 10.05
N LEU A 49 7.64 8.96 9.08
CA LEU A 49 7.10 7.92 8.19
C LEU A 49 6.72 6.61 8.90
N ASN A 50 7.16 6.44 10.15
CA ASN A 50 6.95 5.26 10.99
C ASN A 50 6.03 5.53 12.18
N LEU A 51 5.40 6.72 12.25
CA LEU A 51 4.46 7.03 13.33
C LEU A 51 3.24 6.11 13.27
N THR A 52 2.91 5.55 14.42
CA THR A 52 1.69 4.75 14.60
C THR A 52 0.66 5.52 15.43
N LEU A 53 -0.60 5.07 15.38
CA LEU A 53 -1.64 5.63 16.26
C LEU A 53 -1.27 5.48 17.74
N SER A 54 -0.59 4.39 18.11
CA SER A 54 -0.13 4.18 19.49
C SER A 54 0.91 5.23 19.88
N CYS A 55 1.93 5.47 19.05
CA CYS A 55 2.93 6.52 19.29
C CYS A 55 2.27 7.88 19.50
N LEU A 56 1.35 8.27 18.61
CA LEU A 56 0.68 9.58 18.67
C LEU A 56 -0.20 9.73 19.92
N LYS A 57 -0.88 8.65 20.34
CA LYS A 57 -1.70 8.65 21.56
C LYS A 57 -0.87 8.71 22.83
N THR A 58 0.28 8.03 22.87
CA THR A 58 1.20 8.05 24.03
C THR A 58 1.66 9.47 24.37
N TYR A 59 1.82 10.33 23.37
CA TYR A 59 2.16 11.75 23.54
C TYR A 59 0.93 12.67 23.48
N GLU A 60 -0.26 12.13 23.78
CA GLU A 60 -1.50 12.87 23.97
C GLU A 60 -1.97 13.68 22.75
N LEU A 61 -1.55 13.32 21.53
CA LEU A 61 -2.08 13.95 20.32
C LEU A 61 -3.56 13.56 20.15
N LYS A 62 -4.42 14.58 19.99
CA LYS A 62 -5.85 14.37 19.77
C LYS A 62 -6.11 13.47 18.56
N LEU A 63 -7.15 12.66 18.65
CA LEU A 63 -7.50 11.65 17.64
C LEU A 63 -7.59 12.23 16.22
N GLY A 64 -8.27 13.37 16.01
CA GLY A 64 -8.41 13.99 14.69
C GLY A 64 -7.06 14.31 14.02
N PRO A 65 -6.20 15.14 14.64
CA PRO A 65 -4.83 15.38 14.19
C PRO A 65 -4.00 14.11 13.98
N ALA A 66 -4.09 13.13 14.88
CA ALA A 66 -3.37 11.87 14.76
C ALA A 66 -3.79 11.09 13.51
N MET A 67 -5.10 10.97 13.26
CA MET A 67 -5.63 10.34 12.06
C MET A 67 -5.20 11.07 10.79
N ARG A 68 -5.09 12.41 10.82
CA ARG A 68 -4.61 13.18 9.68
C ARG A 68 -3.15 12.88 9.34
N ILE A 69 -2.27 12.76 10.34
CA ILE A 69 -0.87 12.36 10.14
C ILE A 69 -0.81 10.97 9.49
N LEU A 70 -1.55 10.00 10.04
CA LEU A 70 -1.53 8.62 9.53
C LEU A 70 -2.03 8.54 8.08
N GLN A 71 -3.08 9.30 7.73
CA GLN A 71 -3.55 9.40 6.35
C GLN A 71 -2.50 9.98 5.39
N ILE A 72 -1.73 10.98 5.84
CA ILE A 72 -0.65 11.55 5.04
C ILE A 72 0.42 10.49 4.80
N ILE A 73 0.87 9.80 5.85
CA ILE A 73 1.89 8.74 5.76
C ILE A 73 1.42 7.63 4.79
N ASP A 74 0.18 7.17 4.92
CA ASP A 74 -0.40 6.16 4.04
C ASP A 74 -0.46 6.63 2.58
N THR A 75 -0.85 7.89 2.36
CA THR A 75 -0.88 8.48 1.01
C THR A 75 0.53 8.52 0.39
N LEU A 76 1.55 8.90 1.18
CA LEU A 76 2.94 8.94 0.73
C LEU A 76 3.47 7.55 0.36
N LYS A 77 3.19 6.54 1.20
CA LYS A 77 3.60 5.15 0.96
C LYS A 77 2.90 4.56 -0.27
N LYS A 78 1.62 4.85 -0.44
CA LYS A 78 0.83 4.40 -1.60
C LYS A 78 1.31 5.05 -2.90
N ASP A 79 1.69 6.32 -2.87
CA ASP A 79 2.25 7.01 -4.04
C ASP A 79 3.63 6.43 -4.42
N ASP A 80 4.50 6.22 -3.43
CA ASP A 80 5.79 5.56 -3.62
C ASP A 80 5.64 4.14 -4.20
N PHE A 81 4.69 3.36 -3.68
CA PHE A 81 4.38 2.04 -4.20
C PHE A 81 3.92 2.10 -5.67
N LYS A 82 2.99 3.01 -6.01
CA LYS A 82 2.54 3.18 -7.40
C LYS A 82 3.67 3.55 -8.33
N ASN A 83 4.59 4.41 -7.90
CA ASN A 83 5.75 4.78 -8.70
C ASN A 83 6.68 3.58 -8.91
N LYS A 84 6.90 2.75 -7.88
CA LYS A 84 7.74 1.53 -7.98
C LYS A 84 7.13 0.47 -8.89
N ILE A 85 5.83 0.19 -8.75
CA ILE A 85 5.13 -0.80 -9.59
C ILE A 85 4.92 -0.25 -11.00
N GLY A 86 4.53 1.02 -11.16
CA GLY A 86 4.36 1.65 -12.48
C GLY A 86 5.64 1.77 -13.30
N LEU A 87 6.82 1.66 -12.68
CA LEU A 87 8.11 1.51 -13.36
C LEU A 87 8.41 0.06 -13.80
N HIS A 88 7.72 -0.93 -13.24
CA HIS A 88 7.81 -2.34 -13.66
C HIS A 88 6.69 -2.73 -14.63
N VAL A 89 5.53 -2.10 -14.51
CA VAL A 89 4.36 -2.36 -15.34
C VAL A 89 4.15 -1.15 -16.22
N ASP A 90 4.79 -1.12 -17.39
CA ASP A 90 4.34 -0.28 -18.51
C ASP A 90 2.87 -0.66 -18.76
N TYR A 91 1.94 0.13 -18.24
CA TYR A 91 0.50 -0.09 -18.34
C TYR A 91 0.05 0.18 -19.79
N ASN A 92 0.54 -0.62 -20.74
CA ASN A 92 0.01 -0.76 -22.07
C ASN A 92 -1.25 -1.61 -21.95
N GLY A 93 -2.38 -0.96 -21.67
CA GLY A 93 -3.70 -1.57 -21.52
C GLY A 93 -4.21 -2.38 -22.72
N ASP A 94 -3.38 -2.61 -23.74
CA ASP A 94 -3.73 -3.28 -24.99
C ASP A 94 -2.66 -4.26 -25.52
N ASN A 95 -1.67 -4.72 -24.73
CA ASN A 95 -0.68 -5.68 -25.25
C ASN A 95 -0.48 -6.97 -24.42
N ILE A 96 -0.97 -8.07 -25.03
CA ILE A 96 -0.43 -9.44 -25.16
C ILE A 96 -0.25 -10.32 -23.91
N SER A 97 -1.21 -11.25 -23.73
CA SER A 97 -0.94 -12.66 -23.36
C SER A 97 -0.03 -12.94 -22.15
N ALA A 98 -0.10 -12.15 -21.08
CA ALA A 98 0.42 -12.61 -19.79
C ALA A 98 -0.53 -13.70 -19.27
N GLN A 99 -0.05 -14.95 -19.31
CA GLN A 99 -0.77 -16.10 -18.74
C GLN A 99 -1.02 -15.82 -17.26
N THR A 100 -2.24 -16.10 -16.76
CA THR A 100 -2.47 -16.04 -15.32
C THR A 100 -1.47 -16.99 -14.64
N PRO A 101 -0.77 -16.56 -13.58
CA PRO A 101 0.15 -17.44 -12.87
C PRO A 101 -0.61 -18.62 -12.26
N SER A 102 0.02 -19.79 -12.25
CA SER A 102 -0.46 -20.96 -11.53
C SER A 102 -0.43 -20.74 -10.02
N SER A 103 -1.24 -21.49 -9.27
CA SER A 103 -1.21 -21.46 -7.81
C SER A 103 0.14 -21.92 -7.28
N GLU A 104 0.82 -22.87 -7.94
CA GLU A 104 2.17 -23.31 -7.56
C GLU A 104 3.21 -22.19 -7.72
N GLU A 105 3.15 -21.42 -8.80
CA GLU A 105 4.01 -20.24 -9.00
C GLU A 105 3.73 -19.17 -7.95
N ILE A 106 2.44 -18.89 -7.66
CA ILE A 106 2.06 -17.92 -6.64
C ILE A 106 2.53 -18.35 -5.26
N LYS A 107 2.38 -19.63 -4.89
CA LYS A 107 2.59 -20.13 -3.52
C LYS A 107 3.98 -19.84 -2.96
N ILE A 108 5.00 -19.76 -3.81
CA ILE A 108 6.39 -19.52 -3.40
C ILE A 108 6.77 -18.04 -3.30
N LEU A 109 5.89 -17.13 -3.71
CA LEU A 109 6.19 -15.70 -3.75
C LEU A 109 6.11 -15.06 -2.36
N ASP A 110 7.07 -14.18 -2.08
CA ASP A 110 6.95 -13.22 -0.99
C ASP A 110 5.96 -12.09 -1.38
N ALA A 111 5.68 -11.18 -0.44
CA ALA A 111 4.71 -10.12 -0.65
C ALA A 111 5.10 -9.15 -1.79
N ASP A 112 6.40 -8.90 -2.01
CA ASP A 112 6.88 -8.05 -3.11
C ASP A 112 6.68 -8.71 -4.47
N SER A 113 7.14 -9.95 -4.59
CA SER A 113 7.07 -10.72 -5.82
C SER A 113 5.62 -11.06 -6.17
N LEU A 114 4.76 -11.26 -5.17
CA LEU A 114 3.33 -11.47 -5.35
C LEU A 114 2.67 -10.26 -6.03
N VAL A 115 2.86 -9.05 -5.49
CA VAL A 115 2.16 -7.87 -6.04
C VAL A 115 2.63 -7.49 -7.44
N LEU A 116 3.89 -7.80 -7.77
CA LEU A 116 4.40 -7.71 -9.14
C LEU A 116 3.71 -8.72 -10.05
N SER A 117 3.73 -10.01 -9.67
CA SER A 117 3.10 -11.08 -10.43
C SER A 117 1.60 -10.85 -10.67
N LEU A 118 0.89 -10.33 -9.65
CA LEU A 118 -0.54 -10.00 -9.74
C LEU A 118 -0.82 -8.70 -10.53
N GLY A 119 0.14 -7.78 -10.58
CA GLY A 119 0.05 -6.51 -11.31
C GLY A 119 0.16 -6.68 -12.83
N ASP A 120 0.88 -7.71 -13.28
CA ASP A 120 1.14 -8.00 -14.69
C ASP A 120 0.02 -8.76 -15.42
N VAL A 121 -1.07 -9.10 -14.71
CA VAL A 121 -2.14 -9.97 -15.22
C VAL A 121 -3.52 -9.36 -15.13
N ASN A 122 -4.41 -9.77 -16.05
CA ASN A 122 -5.80 -9.29 -16.09
C ASN A 122 -6.68 -9.97 -15.02
N LEU A 123 -6.39 -9.69 -13.74
CA LEU A 123 -7.18 -10.11 -12.57
C LEU A 123 -8.09 -9.00 -12.06
N ARG A 124 -8.08 -7.82 -12.70
CA ARG A 124 -8.82 -6.61 -12.30
C ARG A 124 -8.49 -6.15 -10.87
N LEU A 125 -7.32 -6.53 -10.36
CA LEU A 125 -6.77 -6.01 -9.12
C LEU A 125 -6.27 -4.59 -9.41
N ASN A 126 -6.77 -3.61 -8.67
CA ASN A 126 -6.31 -2.23 -8.80
C ASN A 126 -5.14 -1.97 -7.82
N MET A 127 -4.47 -0.83 -8.00
CA MET A 127 -3.33 -0.45 -7.15
C MET A 127 -3.66 -0.38 -5.65
N ASP A 128 -4.92 -0.11 -5.29
CA ASP A 128 -5.34 -0.06 -3.89
C ASP A 128 -5.35 -1.46 -3.26
N ILE A 129 -5.80 -2.46 -4.02
CA ILE A 129 -5.76 -3.87 -3.61
C ILE A 129 -4.32 -4.36 -3.54
N LEU A 130 -3.50 -4.07 -4.54
CA LEU A 130 -2.09 -4.49 -4.55
C LEU A 130 -1.32 -3.87 -3.38
N TYR A 131 -1.53 -2.58 -3.12
CA TYR A 131 -0.93 -1.91 -1.97
C TYR A 131 -1.40 -2.54 -0.65
N PHE A 132 -2.69 -2.87 -0.50
CA PHE A 132 -3.18 -3.58 0.68
C PHE A 132 -2.46 -4.91 0.90
N LEU A 133 -2.30 -5.73 -0.15
CA LEU A 133 -1.59 -7.02 -0.03
C LEU A 133 -0.14 -6.81 0.40
N LYS A 134 0.54 -5.79 -0.16
CA LYS A 134 1.91 -5.46 0.19
C LYS A 134 2.05 -4.93 1.62
N ASP A 135 1.18 -4.01 2.02
CA ASP A 135 1.18 -3.36 3.34
C ASP A 135 0.87 -4.35 4.46
N GLN A 136 0.03 -5.36 4.19
CA GLN A 136 -0.27 -6.44 5.11
C GLN A 136 0.72 -7.62 5.01
N GLU A 137 1.82 -7.47 4.24
CA GLU A 137 2.86 -8.48 4.04
C GLU A 137 2.33 -9.85 3.61
N ILE A 138 1.26 -9.87 2.80
CA ILE A 138 0.62 -11.10 2.34
C ILE A 138 1.54 -11.81 1.35
N SER A 139 2.09 -12.96 1.75
CA SER A 139 2.81 -13.88 0.84
C SER A 139 1.86 -14.53 -0.16
N GLY A 140 2.39 -15.11 -1.24
CA GLY A 140 1.55 -15.79 -2.22
C GLY A 140 0.81 -17.01 -1.67
N ALA A 141 1.42 -17.79 -0.78
CA ALA A 141 0.70 -18.85 -0.06
C ALA A 141 -0.45 -18.27 0.78
N GLY A 142 -0.20 -17.21 1.55
CA GLY A 142 -1.24 -16.54 2.34
C GLY A 142 -2.35 -15.95 1.47
N PHE A 143 -2.01 -15.39 0.31
CA PHE A 143 -2.99 -14.85 -0.64
C PHE A 143 -3.98 -15.90 -1.11
N LEU A 144 -3.51 -17.11 -1.45
CA LEU A 144 -4.37 -18.19 -1.92
C LEU A 144 -5.34 -18.72 -0.84
N GLU A 145 -5.04 -18.46 0.43
CA GLU A 145 -5.83 -18.89 1.59
C GLU A 145 -6.74 -17.78 2.12
N LEU A 146 -6.66 -16.54 1.60
CA LEU A 146 -7.45 -15.41 2.07
C LEU A 146 -8.95 -15.69 1.98
N THR A 147 -9.63 -15.49 3.11
CA THR A 147 -11.08 -15.60 3.20
C THR A 147 -11.77 -14.23 3.18
N HIS A 148 -13.09 -14.25 3.03
CA HIS A 148 -13.88 -13.03 3.19
C HIS A 148 -13.68 -12.40 4.59
N GLU A 149 -13.57 -13.22 5.63
CA GLU A 149 -13.44 -12.76 7.02
C GLU A 149 -12.10 -12.05 7.23
N ASP A 150 -11.00 -12.63 6.74
CA ASP A 150 -9.67 -12.03 6.82
C ASP A 150 -9.67 -10.62 6.21
N LEU A 151 -10.26 -10.47 5.02
CA LEU A 151 -10.29 -9.19 4.33
C LEU A 151 -11.23 -8.18 4.99
N PHE A 152 -12.36 -8.65 5.54
CA PHE A 152 -13.34 -7.79 6.19
C PHE A 152 -12.84 -7.22 7.51
N ILE A 153 -12.17 -8.03 8.34
CA ILE A 153 -11.60 -7.58 9.63
C ILE A 153 -10.54 -6.50 9.41
N HIS A 154 -9.83 -6.52 8.27
CA HIS A 154 -8.87 -5.50 7.88
C HIS A 154 -9.50 -4.29 7.15
N GLY A 155 -10.83 -4.17 7.18
CA GLY A 155 -11.55 -2.97 6.76
C GLY A 155 -11.75 -2.81 5.24
N LEU A 156 -11.50 -3.85 4.44
CA LEU A 156 -11.80 -3.80 3.02
C LEU A 156 -13.31 -3.74 2.77
N LYS A 157 -13.70 -2.96 1.77
CA LYS A 157 -15.09 -2.90 1.31
C LYS A 157 -15.45 -4.16 0.52
N LEU A 158 -16.74 -4.51 0.50
CA LEU A 158 -17.28 -5.68 -0.19
C LEU A 158 -16.84 -5.81 -1.66
N GLY A 159 -16.70 -4.68 -2.39
CA GLY A 159 -16.24 -4.66 -3.78
C GLY A 159 -14.82 -5.24 -3.94
N PRO A 160 -13.78 -4.60 -3.36
CA PRO A 160 -12.42 -5.14 -3.30
C PRO A 160 -12.33 -6.59 -2.82
N ILE A 161 -13.06 -6.95 -1.76
CA ILE A 161 -13.10 -8.33 -1.24
C ILE A 161 -13.53 -9.31 -2.36
N LYS A 162 -14.63 -9.02 -3.05
CA LYS A 162 -15.11 -9.88 -4.15
C LYS A 162 -14.11 -9.96 -5.31
N THR A 163 -13.37 -8.89 -5.59
CA THR A 163 -12.34 -8.90 -6.63
C THR A 163 -11.18 -9.82 -6.27
N ILE A 164 -10.67 -9.74 -5.03
CA ILE A 164 -9.58 -10.60 -4.53
C ILE A 164 -10.00 -12.06 -4.58
N LEU A 165 -11.15 -12.41 -4.01
CA LEU A 165 -11.63 -13.80 -3.96
C LEU A 165 -11.85 -14.39 -5.37
N ARG A 166 -12.29 -13.59 -6.34
CA ARG A 166 -12.40 -14.02 -7.75
C ARG A 166 -11.04 -14.25 -8.40
N ALA A 167 -10.04 -13.44 -8.08
CA ALA A 167 -8.69 -13.62 -8.58
C ALA A 167 -8.10 -14.95 -8.07
N ILE A 168 -8.24 -15.25 -6.78
CA ILE A 168 -7.83 -16.53 -6.16
C ILE A 168 -8.54 -17.71 -6.85
N GLN A 169 -9.86 -17.63 -7.03
CA GLN A 169 -10.62 -18.67 -7.72
C GLN A 169 -10.14 -18.89 -9.15
N LYS A 170 -9.82 -17.82 -9.89
CA LYS A 170 -9.33 -17.93 -11.25
C LYS A 170 -7.97 -18.64 -11.29
N ILE A 171 -7.04 -18.26 -10.42
CA ILE A 171 -5.71 -18.88 -10.30
C ILE A 171 -5.86 -20.39 -9.99
N ASN A 172 -6.62 -20.73 -8.94
CA ASN A 172 -6.80 -22.13 -8.53
C ASN A 172 -7.53 -22.99 -9.59
N ASN A 173 -8.43 -22.41 -10.38
CA ASN A 173 -9.16 -23.13 -11.42
C ASN A 173 -8.32 -23.37 -12.69
N GLU A 174 -7.37 -22.49 -13.00
CA GLU A 174 -6.46 -22.68 -14.14
C GLU A 174 -5.55 -23.90 -13.95
N ASP A 175 -5.16 -24.21 -12.70
CA ASP A 175 -4.38 -25.43 -12.40
C ASP A 175 -5.23 -26.70 -12.51
N GLY A 176 -6.51 -26.62 -12.13
CA GLY A 176 -7.45 -27.72 -12.29
C GLY A 176 -7.64 -28.12 -13.75
N GLN A 177 -7.58 -27.17 -14.68
CA GLN A 177 -7.69 -27.45 -16.12
C GLN A 177 -6.39 -27.97 -16.74
N LYS A 178 -5.21 -27.51 -16.28
CA LYS A 178 -3.90 -28.02 -16.74
C LYS A 178 -3.67 -29.48 -16.33
N ASN A 179 -4.14 -29.89 -15.14
CA ASN A 179 -3.98 -31.25 -14.62
C ASN A 179 -4.91 -32.30 -15.27
N LEU A 180 -5.91 -31.89 -16.07
CA LEU A 180 -6.85 -32.77 -16.77
C LEU A 180 -6.43 -33.08 -18.22
N GLN A 181 -5.34 -32.49 -18.71
CA GLN A 181 -4.83 -32.69 -20.08
C GLN A 181 -3.61 -33.61 -20.17
N VAL A 182 -3.30 -34.37 -19.11
CA VAL A 182 -2.18 -35.33 -19.04
C VAL A 182 -2.67 -36.76 -19.11
#